data_AF-A0A841SY00-F1
#
_entry.id   AF-A0A841SY00-F1
#
_cell.length_a   1.000
_cell.length_b   1.000
_cell.length_c   1.000
_cell.angle_alpha   90.00
_cell.angle_beta   90.00
_cell.angle_gamma   90.00
#
_symmetry.space_group_name_H-M   'P 1'
#
loop_
_entity.id
_entity.type
_entity.pdbx_description
1 polymer ?
#
loop_
_entity_poly.entity_id
_entity_poly.type
_entity_poly.pdbx_seq_one_letter_code
_entity_poly.pdbx_strand_id
1 'polypeptide(L)'
;MRPRYFLILLLPLLLVAVVGCSSGKSVRPDTPENLASLAAYAISIENFEQWRSYFTEPKQGELTKKYFDQMKPENDTGATEIRTYSFLKRGDRILLLEIVNDPETQSYKIQNVIEVPKEQRDLFDGSLTER
;
A
#
# COMPACT_ATOMS: atom_id res chain seq x y z
N MET A 1 9.14 -19.61 -55.88
CA MET A 1 8.21 -18.84 -55.02
C MET A 1 8.69 -17.40 -54.94
N ARG A 2 7.87 -16.43 -55.39
CA ARG A 2 8.31 -15.04 -55.57
C ARG A 2 8.49 -14.35 -54.20
N PRO A 3 9.67 -13.79 -53.87
CA PRO A 3 9.96 -13.21 -52.54
C PRO A 3 9.07 -12.02 -52.16
N ARG A 4 8.31 -11.47 -53.13
CA ARG A 4 7.39 -10.35 -52.94
C ARG A 4 6.16 -10.68 -52.07
N TYR A 5 5.70 -11.93 -52.05
CA TYR A 5 4.52 -12.31 -51.26
C TYR A 5 4.85 -12.62 -49.80
N PHE A 6 6.09 -13.05 -49.53
CA PHE A 6 6.56 -13.34 -48.17
C PHE A 6 6.57 -12.08 -47.31
N LEU A 7 6.93 -10.93 -47.91
CA LEU A 7 6.98 -9.64 -47.23
C LEU A 7 5.57 -9.08 -46.90
N ILE A 8 4.58 -9.38 -47.75
CA ILE A 8 3.18 -8.95 -47.55
C ILE A 8 2.50 -9.77 -46.43
N LEU A 9 2.89 -11.05 -46.27
CA LEU A 9 2.36 -11.94 -45.23
C LEU A 9 2.99 -11.70 -43.85
N LEU A 10 4.20 -11.15 -43.80
CA LEU A 10 4.91 -10.81 -42.56
C LEU A 10 4.44 -9.49 -41.94
N LEU A 11 3.95 -8.56 -42.77
CA LEU A 11 3.42 -7.25 -42.35
C LEU A 11 2.23 -7.32 -41.36
N PRO A 12 1.19 -8.16 -41.57
CA PRO A 12 0.10 -8.28 -40.60
C PRO A 12 0.54 -8.97 -39.31
N LEU A 13 1.51 -9.90 -39.36
CA LEU A 13 2.05 -10.56 -38.17
C LEU A 13 2.81 -9.57 -37.26
N LEU A 14 3.51 -8.61 -37.86
CA LEU A 14 4.19 -7.53 -37.13
C LEU A 14 3.21 -6.53 -36.50
N LEU A 15 2.06 -6.27 -37.15
CA LEU A 15 1.02 -5.37 -36.65
C LEU A 15 0.32 -5.92 -35.39
N VAL A 16 0.21 -7.24 -35.23
CA VAL A 16 -0.37 -7.85 -34.02
C VAL A 16 0.57 -7.73 -32.81
N ALA A 17 1.88 -7.65 -33.03
CA ALA A 17 2.86 -7.53 -31.94
C ALA A 17 2.85 -6.13 -31.26
N VAL A 18 2.28 -5.10 -31.90
CA VAL A 18 2.29 -3.72 -31.38
C VAL A 18 1.15 -3.46 -30.38
N VAL A 19 0.11 -4.29 -30.35
CA VAL A 19 -1.07 -4.10 -29.46
C VAL A 19 -0.84 -4.64 -28.04
N GLY A 20 0.29 -5.32 -27.79
CA GLY A 20 0.59 -6.00 -26.52
C GLY A 20 1.28 -5.16 -25.45
N CYS A 21 1.51 -3.86 -25.65
CA CYS A 21 2.09 -3.00 -24.63
C CYS A 21 0.97 -2.23 -23.90
N SER A 22 0.09 -2.95 -23.20
CA SER A 22 -0.72 -2.30 -22.17
C SER A 22 0.25 -1.88 -21.07
N SER A 23 0.61 -0.60 -21.03
CA SER A 23 1.33 0.02 -19.93
C SER A 23 0.65 -0.40 -18.63
N GLY A 24 1.25 -1.35 -17.92
CA GLY A 24 0.75 -1.81 -16.65
C GLY A 24 0.62 -0.59 -15.76
N LYS A 25 -0.61 -0.18 -15.46
CA LYS A 25 -0.87 0.82 -14.45
C LYS A 25 -0.49 0.16 -13.13
N SER A 26 0.80 0.22 -12.80
CA SER A 26 1.29 -0.12 -11.47
C SER A 26 0.59 0.85 -10.54
N VAL A 27 -0.33 0.32 -9.73
CA VAL A 27 -1.01 1.08 -8.69
C VAL A 27 0.08 1.56 -7.74
N ARG A 28 0.29 2.88 -7.70
CA ARG A 28 1.31 3.50 -6.85
C ARG A 28 0.70 3.85 -5.50
N PRO A 29 1.45 3.80 -4.41
CA PRO A 29 0.99 4.29 -3.11
C PRO A 29 0.92 5.82 -3.14
N ASP A 30 -0.19 6.34 -3.63
CA ASP A 30 -0.46 7.78 -3.78
C ASP A 30 -1.22 8.37 -2.59
N THR A 31 -1.92 7.52 -1.82
CA THR A 31 -2.67 7.86 -0.62
C THR A 31 -2.41 6.83 0.49
N PRO A 32 -2.58 7.19 1.78
CA PRO A 32 -2.45 6.25 2.90
C PRO A 32 -3.36 5.02 2.74
N GLU A 33 -4.58 5.22 2.27
CA GLU A 33 -5.57 4.15 2.06
C GLU A 33 -5.12 3.18 0.95
N ASN A 34 -4.56 3.72 -0.14
CA ASN A 34 -4.05 2.90 -1.23
C ASN A 34 -2.78 2.13 -0.82
N LEU A 35 -1.87 2.76 -0.06
CA LEU A 35 -0.70 2.08 0.51
C LEU A 35 -1.13 0.92 1.42
N ALA A 36 -2.11 1.14 2.30
CA ALA A 36 -2.65 0.09 3.17
C ALA A 36 -3.28 -1.04 2.36
N SER A 37 -4.03 -0.71 1.31
CA SER A 37 -4.63 -1.68 0.39
C SER A 37 -3.57 -2.54 -0.32
N LEU A 38 -2.50 -1.89 -0.81
CA LEU A 38 -1.39 -2.56 -1.46
C LEU A 38 -0.62 -3.47 -0.50
N ALA A 39 -0.43 -3.05 0.75
CA ALA A 39 0.18 -3.87 1.79
C ALA A 39 -0.68 -5.08 2.14
N ALA A 40 -2.00 -4.89 2.32
CA ALA A 40 -2.94 -5.99 2.55
C ALA A 40 -2.95 -6.98 1.38
N TYR A 41 -2.95 -6.48 0.14
CA TYR A 41 -2.84 -7.31 -1.05
C TYR A 41 -1.53 -8.12 -1.05
N ALA A 42 -0.38 -7.49 -0.78
CA ALA A 42 0.91 -8.17 -0.72
C ALA A 42 0.94 -9.28 0.34
N ILE A 43 0.28 -9.09 1.50
CA ILE A 43 0.10 -10.14 2.51
C ILE A 43 -0.74 -11.30 1.94
N SER A 44 -1.86 -10.99 1.27
CA SER A 44 -2.78 -12.01 0.74
C SER A 44 -2.15 -12.89 -0.34
N ILE A 45 -1.24 -12.34 -1.15
CA ILE A 45 -0.49 -13.10 -2.17
C ILE A 45 0.86 -13.62 -1.65
N GLU A 46 1.08 -13.57 -0.33
CA GLU A 46 2.29 -14.02 0.35
C GLU A 46 3.61 -13.40 -0.16
N ASN A 47 3.55 -12.18 -0.71
CA ASN A 47 4.70 -11.51 -1.29
C ASN A 47 5.43 -10.62 -0.27
N PHE A 48 6.34 -11.26 0.49
CA PHE A 48 7.14 -10.60 1.53
C PHE A 48 7.95 -9.40 1.01
N GLU A 49 8.64 -9.54 -0.13
CA GLU A 49 9.51 -8.46 -0.65
C GLU A 49 8.69 -7.25 -1.09
N GLN A 50 7.52 -7.47 -1.71
CA GLN A 50 6.63 -6.37 -2.07
C GLN A 50 6.08 -5.69 -0.81
N TRP A 51 5.60 -6.47 0.17
CA TRP A 51 5.12 -5.92 1.44
C TRP A 51 6.22 -5.12 2.16
N ARG A 52 7.44 -5.66 2.23
CA ARG A 52 8.61 -5.01 2.82
C ARG A 52 8.95 -3.70 2.10
N SER A 53 8.83 -3.65 0.77
CA SER A 53 9.16 -2.44 -0.01
C SER A 53 8.28 -1.22 0.31
N TYR A 54 7.11 -1.42 0.93
CA TYR A 54 6.22 -0.34 1.36
C TYR A 54 6.66 0.35 2.66
N PHE A 55 7.64 -0.22 3.37
CA PHE A 55 8.18 0.37 4.58
C PHE A 55 9.36 1.29 4.28
N THR A 56 9.63 2.24 5.17
CA THR A 56 10.83 3.09 5.10
C THR A 56 12.10 2.25 5.21
N GLU A 57 13.19 2.69 4.57
CA GLU A 57 14.47 1.95 4.57
C GLU A 57 14.95 1.51 5.96
N PRO A 58 14.91 2.35 7.01
CA PRO A 58 15.31 1.91 8.35
C PRO A 58 14.45 0.76 8.85
N LYS A 59 13.14 0.81 8.58
CA LYS A 59 12.22 -0.23 9.02
C LYS A 59 12.37 -1.52 8.23
N GLN A 60 12.69 -1.44 6.93
CA GLN A 60 12.94 -2.62 6.09
C GLN A 60 14.04 -3.54 6.63
N GLY A 61 15.04 -2.99 7.34
CA GLY A 61 16.11 -3.77 7.97
C GLY A 61 15.66 -4.59 9.18
N GLU A 62 14.54 -4.21 9.81
CA GLU A 62 13.99 -4.87 11.00
C GLU A 62 12.94 -5.94 10.65
N LEU A 63 12.40 -5.89 9.43
CA LEU A 63 11.34 -6.79 9.00
C LEU A 63 11.87 -8.19 8.69
N THR A 64 11.24 -9.19 9.27
CA THR A 64 11.58 -10.60 9.04
C THR A 64 10.42 -11.33 8.37
N LYS A 65 10.74 -12.39 7.64
CA LYS A 65 9.72 -13.28 7.07
C LYS A 65 8.82 -13.90 8.15
N LYS A 66 9.36 -14.18 9.33
CA LYS A 66 8.59 -14.66 10.49
C LYS A 66 7.52 -13.65 10.91
N TYR A 67 7.86 -12.37 10.97
CA TYR A 67 6.89 -11.32 11.31
C TYR A 67 5.82 -11.16 10.21
N PHE A 68 6.21 -11.27 8.94
CA PHE A 68 5.26 -11.28 7.84
C PHE A 68 4.31 -12.49 7.90
N ASP A 69 4.82 -13.68 8.19
CA ASP A 69 4.01 -14.89 8.31
C ASP A 69 2.98 -14.80 9.45
N GLN A 70 3.21 -13.98 10.49
CA GLN A 70 2.24 -13.68 11.56
C GLN A 70 1.07 -12.79 11.10
N MET A 71 1.21 -12.09 9.98
CA MET A 71 0.16 -11.21 9.43
C MET A 71 -0.77 -11.96 8.47
N LYS A 72 -0.46 -13.22 8.16
CA LYS A 72 -1.29 -14.01 7.25
C LYS A 72 -2.63 -14.32 7.93
N PRO A 73 -3.76 -14.10 7.24
CA PRO A 73 -5.05 -14.46 7.79
C PRO A 73 -5.11 -15.98 8.00
N GLU A 74 -5.39 -16.42 9.23
CA GLU A 74 -5.46 -17.86 9.52
C GLU A 74 -6.68 -18.53 8.88
N ASN A 75 -7.80 -17.81 8.66
CA ASN A 75 -9.06 -18.34 8.11
C ASN A 75 -9.98 -17.26 7.49
N ASP A 76 -9.45 -16.15 7.00
CA ASP A 76 -10.28 -14.96 6.78
C ASP A 76 -11.08 -14.99 5.46
N THR A 77 -12.41 -15.05 5.61
CA THR A 77 -13.40 -14.76 4.54
C THR A 77 -13.95 -13.34 4.65
N GLY A 78 -13.45 -12.55 5.62
CA GLY A 78 -13.86 -11.19 5.89
C GLY A 78 -13.22 -10.15 4.96
N ALA A 79 -13.91 -9.02 4.82
CA ALA A 79 -13.36 -7.85 4.14
C ALA A 79 -12.29 -7.18 5.03
N THR A 80 -11.15 -6.81 4.44
CA THR A 80 -10.14 -6.00 5.12
C THR A 80 -10.70 -4.61 5.42
N GLU A 81 -10.74 -4.25 6.70
CA GLU A 81 -11.07 -2.89 7.12
C GLU A 81 -9.80 -2.03 7.11
N ILE A 82 -9.85 -0.90 6.39
CA ILE A 82 -8.73 0.05 6.30
C ILE A 82 -9.16 1.35 6.95
N ARG A 83 -8.36 1.81 7.93
CA ARG A 83 -8.58 3.07 8.65
C ARG A 83 -7.33 3.92 8.62
N THR A 84 -7.50 5.21 8.41
CA THR A 84 -6.41 6.18 8.42
C THR A 84 -6.40 6.91 9.76
N TYR A 85 -5.23 6.93 10.41
CA TYR A 85 -5.03 7.67 11.65
C TYR A 85 -3.98 8.76 11.44
N SER A 86 -4.27 9.95 11.94
CA SER A 86 -3.28 11.00 12.14
C SER A 86 -2.99 11.17 13.61
N PHE A 87 -1.78 11.60 13.93
CA PHE A 87 -1.30 11.79 15.29
C PHE A 87 -1.16 13.27 15.60
N LEU A 88 -1.61 13.69 16.80
CA LEU A 88 -1.42 15.03 17.32
C LEU A 88 -0.86 14.97 18.75
N LYS A 89 0.32 15.57 18.96
CA LYS A 89 0.93 15.73 20.29
C LYS A 89 0.83 17.18 20.75
N ARG A 90 0.27 17.40 21.94
CA ARG A 90 0.19 18.71 22.58
C ARG A 90 0.56 18.59 24.05
N GLY A 91 1.75 19.09 24.39
CA GLY A 91 2.31 18.92 25.73
C GLY A 91 2.54 17.43 26.01
N ASP A 92 1.98 16.93 27.10
CA ASP A 92 2.05 15.51 27.48
C ASP A 92 0.97 14.65 26.81
N ARG A 93 -0.03 15.26 26.17
CA ARG A 93 -1.17 14.53 25.58
C ARG A 93 -0.89 14.13 24.15
N ILE A 94 -1.31 12.91 23.81
CA ILE A 94 -1.24 12.35 22.47
C ILE A 94 -2.66 11.95 22.06
N LEU A 95 -3.10 12.44 20.89
CA LEU A 95 -4.39 12.13 20.29
C LEU A 95 -4.17 11.43 18.96
N LEU A 96 -4.92 10.35 18.73
CA LEU A 96 -5.10 9.74 17.41
C LEU A 96 -6.43 10.21 16.84
N LEU A 97 -6.37 10.78 15.65
CA LEU A 97 -7.52 11.25 14.89
C LEU A 97 -7.82 10.18 13.84
N GLU A 98 -8.97 9.52 13.96
CA GLU A 98 -9.47 8.64 12.90
C GLU A 98 -10.03 9.52 11.78
N ILE A 99 -9.42 9.44 10.60
CA ILE A 99 -9.75 10.23 9.43
C ILE A 99 -10.43 9.34 8.42
N VAL A 100 -11.57 9.80 7.91
CA VAL A 100 -12.35 9.13 6.87
C VAL A 100 -12.55 10.05 5.67
N ASN A 101 -12.58 9.47 4.47
CA ASN A 101 -12.99 10.16 3.27
C ASN A 101 -14.52 10.14 3.17
N ASP A 102 -15.14 11.31 3.12
CA ASP A 102 -16.57 11.46 2.89
C ASP A 102 -16.85 11.40 1.37
N PRO A 103 -17.54 10.36 0.88
CA PRO A 103 -17.72 10.14 -0.55
C PRO A 103 -18.66 11.16 -1.21
N GLU A 104 -19.57 11.78 -0.45
CA GLU A 104 -20.52 12.77 -0.98
C GLU A 104 -19.82 14.10 -1.25
N THR A 105 -18.92 14.49 -0.35
CA THR A 105 -18.23 15.79 -0.39
C THR A 105 -16.81 15.71 -0.96
N GLN A 106 -16.28 14.50 -1.17
CA GLN A 106 -14.89 14.24 -1.53
C GLN A 106 -13.89 14.95 -0.59
N SER A 107 -14.24 15.05 0.69
CA SER A 107 -13.45 15.74 1.70
C SER A 107 -13.08 14.80 2.84
N TYR A 108 -11.95 15.06 3.49
CA TYR A 108 -11.53 14.30 4.67
C TYR A 108 -12.17 14.87 5.94
N LYS A 109 -12.70 14.00 6.78
CA LYS A 109 -13.35 14.36 8.05
C LYS A 109 -12.78 13.53 9.20
N ILE A 110 -12.79 14.11 10.40
CA ILE A 110 -12.43 13.38 11.63
C ILE A 110 -13.67 12.65 12.11
N GLN A 111 -13.59 11.33 12.21
CA GLN A 111 -14.67 10.49 12.74
C GLN A 111 -14.56 10.34 14.26
N ASN A 112 -13.37 10.04 14.76
CA ASN A 112 -13.12 9.81 16.18
C ASN A 112 -11.83 10.48 16.65
N VAL A 113 -11.78 10.80 17.94
CA VAL A 113 -10.59 11.30 18.64
C VAL A 113 -10.30 10.34 19.79
N ILE A 114 -9.15 9.66 19.73
CA ILE A 114 -8.73 8.66 20.71
C ILE A 114 -7.55 9.24 21.49
N GLU A 115 -7.70 9.43 22.79
CA GLU A 115 -6.58 9.82 23.66
C GLU A 115 -5.72 8.61 24.00
N VAL A 116 -4.41 8.70 23.75
CA VAL A 116 -3.47 7.62 24.03
C VAL A 116 -3.18 7.57 25.55
N PRO A 117 -3.41 6.41 26.20
CA PRO A 117 -3.09 6.20 27.61
C PRO A 117 -1.63 6.52 27.92
N LYS A 118 -1.36 7.03 29.12
CA LYS A 118 0.00 7.46 29.53
C LYS A 118 1.05 6.38 29.34
N GLU A 119 0.68 5.14 29.63
CA GLU A 119 1.52 3.95 29.61
C GLU A 119 1.92 3.53 28.18
N GLN A 120 1.22 4.05 27.16
CA GLN A 120 1.45 3.70 25.75
C GLN A 120 2.10 4.84 24.96
N ARG A 121 2.35 6.00 25.59
CA ARG A 121 2.86 7.20 24.89
C ARG A 121 4.27 7.00 24.34
N ASP A 122 5.08 6.18 25.01
CA ASP A 122 6.45 5.86 24.58
C ASP A 122 6.52 5.24 23.18
N LEU A 123 5.44 4.58 22.73
CA LEU A 123 5.33 4.03 21.37
C LEU A 123 5.30 5.12 20.28
N PHE A 124 4.95 6.35 20.66
CA PHE A 124 4.76 7.51 19.78
C PHE A 124 5.83 8.59 20.00
N ASP A 125 6.73 8.39 20.96
CA ASP A 125 7.88 9.28 21.18
C ASP A 125 9.03 9.01 20.19
N GLY A 126 8.86 8.00 19.33
CA GLY A 126 9.66 7.76 18.15
C GLY A 126 9.49 8.91 17.16
N SER A 127 10.26 9.98 17.36
CA SER A 127 10.68 10.82 16.26
C SER A 127 11.10 9.89 15.11
N LEU A 128 10.46 10.05 13.95
CA LEU A 128 11.17 9.88 12.69
C LEU A 128 12.29 10.91 12.72
N THR A 129 13.35 10.60 13.46
CA THR A 129 14.47 11.49 13.69
C THR A 129 15.15 11.59 12.35
N GLU A 130 14.93 12.72 11.66
CA GLU A 130 15.96 13.29 10.83
C GLU A 130 17.23 13.36 11.72
N ARG A 131 18.16 12.46 11.46
CA ARG A 131 19.57 12.56 11.86
C ARG A 131 20.40 12.48 10.60
#